data_AF-A0A0F9GPK4-F1
#
_entry.id   AF-A0A0F9GPK4-F1
#
_cell.length_a   1.000
_cell.length_b   1.000
_cell.length_c   1.000
_cell.angle_alpha   90.00
_cell.angle_beta   90.00
_cell.angle_gamma   90.00
#
_symmetry.space_group_name_H-M   'P 1'
#
loop_
_entity.id
_entity.type
_entity.pdbx_description
1 polymer ?
#
loop_
_entity_poly.entity_id
_entity_poly.type
_entity_poly.pdbx_seq_one_letter_code
_entity_poly.pdbx_strand_id
1 'polypeptide(L)'
;PTISIYKVSRSVLRQLDESAGLQAIAQMKQGLVVDLTANIAMMAAKLSLEHNVSISDSIILSSGRIYQATVWTQDADFKGLDGIVYVKKR
;
A
#
# COMPACT_ATOMS: atom_id res chain seq x y z
N PRO A 1 3.78 3.48 -2.59
CA PRO A 1 4.86 2.51 -2.22
C PRO A 1 4.94 1.36 -3.23
N THR A 2 6.12 0.78 -3.46
CA THR A 2 6.31 -0.30 -4.46
C THR A 2 5.49 -1.56 -4.17
N ILE A 3 5.16 -1.83 -2.90
CA ILE A 3 4.23 -2.93 -2.54
C ILE A 3 2.83 -2.74 -3.15
N SER A 4 2.38 -1.50 -3.33
CA SER A 4 1.10 -1.20 -3.98
C SER A 4 1.16 -1.53 -5.47
N ILE A 5 2.30 -1.26 -6.13
CA ILE A 5 2.54 -1.67 -7.53
C ILE A 5 2.43 -3.19 -7.62
N TYR A 6 3.09 -3.95 -6.75
CA TYR A 6 2.97 -5.41 -6.70
C TYR A 6 1.51 -5.89 -6.57
N LYS A 7 0.75 -5.35 -5.60
CA LYS A 7 -0.66 -5.73 -5.37
C LYS A 7 -1.51 -5.48 -6.62
N VAL A 8 -1.36 -4.32 -7.25
CA VAL A 8 -2.14 -3.94 -8.44
C VAL A 8 -1.73 -4.79 -9.64
N SER A 9 -0.44 -4.93 -9.93
CA SER A 9 0.06 -5.75 -11.03
C SER A 9 -0.42 -7.19 -10.92
N ARG A 10 -0.30 -7.81 -9.74
CA ARG A 10 -0.78 -9.16 -9.48
C ARG A 10 -2.30 -9.27 -9.69
N SER A 11 -3.06 -8.29 -9.22
CA SER A 11 -4.52 -8.26 -9.35
C SER A 11 -4.95 -8.16 -10.82
N VAL A 12 -4.31 -7.28 -11.59
CA VAL A 12 -4.59 -7.05 -13.01
C VAL A 12 -4.18 -8.26 -13.84
N LEU A 13 -2.96 -8.77 -13.68
CA LEU A 13 -2.48 -9.96 -14.41
C LEU A 13 -3.34 -11.21 -14.15
N ARG A 14 -3.97 -11.30 -12.97
CA ARG A 14 -4.89 -12.41 -12.65
C ARG A 14 -6.23 -12.30 -13.37
N GLN A 15 -6.67 -11.09 -13.71
CA GLN A 15 -8.02 -10.82 -14.24
C GLN A 15 -8.02 -10.47 -15.73
N LEU A 16 -6.91 -9.94 -16.23
CA LEU A 16 -6.73 -9.39 -17.58
C LEU A 16 -5.41 -9.94 -18.16
N ASP A 17 -4.62 -9.08 -18.81
CA ASP A 17 -3.38 -9.43 -19.49
C ASP A 17 -2.20 -8.51 -19.07
N GLU A 18 -1.04 -8.76 -19.68
CA GLU A 18 0.18 -8.00 -19.43
C GLU A 18 0.07 -6.53 -19.88
N SER A 19 -0.61 -6.27 -21.00
CA SER A 19 -0.82 -4.92 -21.54
C SER A 19 -1.61 -4.05 -20.57
N ALA A 20 -2.73 -4.55 -20.04
CA ALA A 20 -3.53 -3.88 -19.02
C ALA A 20 -2.72 -3.65 -17.74
N GLY A 21 -1.86 -4.60 -17.36
CA GLY A 21 -0.93 -4.47 -16.23
C GLY A 21 0.02 -3.28 -16.40
N LEU A 22 0.67 -3.17 -17.55
CA LEU A 22 1.58 -2.07 -17.86
C LEU A 22 0.87 -0.71 -17.85
N GLN A 23 -0.34 -0.63 -18.42
CA GLN A 23 -1.15 0.60 -18.40
C GLN A 23 -1.50 1.04 -16.98
N ALA A 24 -1.91 0.10 -16.12
CA ALA A 24 -2.21 0.40 -14.72
C ALA A 24 -0.97 0.91 -13.97
N ILE A 25 0.18 0.25 -14.13
CA ILE A 25 1.45 0.68 -13.50
C ILE A 25 1.89 2.05 -14.03
N ALA A 26 1.70 2.33 -15.32
CA ALA A 26 2.05 3.62 -15.90
C ALA A 26 1.28 4.78 -15.24
N GLN A 27 0.00 4.60 -14.94
CA GLN A 27 -0.79 5.58 -14.17
C GLN A 27 -0.27 5.73 -12.74
N MET A 28 0.02 4.61 -12.05
CA MET A 28 0.55 4.65 -10.69
C MET A 28 1.91 5.35 -10.58
N LYS A 29 2.75 5.21 -11.61
CA LYS A 29 4.08 5.84 -11.70
C LYS A 29 4.05 7.35 -11.94
N GLN A 30 2.89 7.95 -12.20
CA GLN A 30 2.76 9.42 -12.27
C GLN A 30 2.88 10.08 -10.88
N GLY A 31 2.63 9.32 -9.81
CA GLY A 31 2.86 9.76 -8.43
C GLY A 31 4.27 9.45 -7.93
N LEU A 32 4.55 9.85 -6.69
CA LEU A 32 5.80 9.48 -6.01
C LEU A 32 5.81 7.98 -5.71
N VAL A 33 6.73 7.26 -6.35
CA VAL A 33 7.01 5.85 -6.05
C VAL A 33 8.02 5.78 -4.90
N VAL A 34 7.59 5.21 -3.79
CA VAL A 34 8.44 4.98 -2.60
C VAL A 34 8.92 3.53 -2.61
N ASP A 35 10.23 3.33 -2.69
CA ASP A 35 10.87 2.02 -2.63
C ASP A 35 10.77 1.38 -1.24
N LEU A 36 10.73 0.05 -1.19
CA LEU A 36 10.80 -0.70 0.07
C LEU A 36 12.24 -0.70 0.55
N THR A 37 12.56 0.18 1.50
CA THR A 37 13.87 0.26 2.14
C THR A 37 13.92 -0.59 3.40
N ALA A 38 15.12 -0.87 3.91
CA ALA A 38 15.30 -1.56 5.20
C ALA A 38 14.57 -0.84 6.35
N ASN A 39 14.59 0.50 6.36
CA ASN A 39 13.87 1.29 7.36
C ASN A 39 12.35 1.06 7.32
N ILE A 40 11.76 1.09 6.12
CA ILE A 40 10.33 0.79 5.92
C ILE A 40 10.03 -0.64 6.35
N ALA A 41 10.88 -1.61 6.00
CA ALA A 41 10.68 -3.02 6.35
C ALA A 41 10.70 -3.25 7.87
N MET A 42 11.67 -2.66 8.58
CA MET A 42 11.76 -2.77 10.05
C MET A 42 10.56 -2.10 10.76
N MET A 43 10.13 -0.93 10.30
CA MET A 43 8.93 -0.28 10.83
C MET A 43 7.67 -1.11 10.53
N ALA A 44 7.55 -1.67 9.32
CA ALA A 44 6.42 -2.49 8.92
C ALA A 44 6.30 -3.76 9.75
N ALA A 45 7.42 -4.41 10.11
CA ALA A 45 7.39 -5.56 11.01
C ALA A 45 6.81 -5.20 12.39
N LYS A 46 7.22 -4.06 12.96
CA LYS A 46 6.68 -3.57 14.24
C LYS A 46 5.17 -3.28 14.16
N LEU A 47 4.74 -2.54 13.13
CA LEU A 47 3.33 -2.20 12.95
C LEU A 47 2.44 -3.40 12.62
N SER A 48 2.98 -4.39 11.90
CA SER A 48 2.28 -5.65 11.63
C SER A 48 1.95 -6.39 12.92
N LEU A 49 2.90 -6.45 13.87
CA LEU A 49 2.68 -7.07 15.18
C LEU A 49 1.76 -6.23 16.07
N GLU A 50 1.97 -4.90 16.12
CA GLU A 50 1.20 -3.98 16.97
C GLU A 50 -0.28 -3.94 16.60
N HIS A 51 -0.58 -3.94 15.30
CA HIS A 51 -1.95 -3.79 14.79
C HIS A 51 -2.53 -5.09 14.23
N ASN A 52 -1.78 -6.20 14.27
CA ASN A 52 -2.17 -7.49 13.69
C ASN A 52 -2.62 -7.39 12.21
N VAL A 53 -1.89 -6.59 11.41
CA VAL A 53 -2.18 -6.34 9.98
C VAL A 53 -1.22 -7.09 9.07
N SER A 54 -1.64 -7.33 7.82
CA SER A 54 -0.80 -8.03 6.83
C SER A 54 0.52 -7.30 6.56
N ILE A 55 1.55 -8.04 6.11
CA ILE A 55 2.83 -7.44 5.70
C ILE A 55 2.66 -6.36 4.63
N SER A 56 1.71 -6.53 3.71
CA SER A 56 1.50 -5.56 2.63
C SER A 56 0.93 -4.24 3.15
N ASP A 57 0.07 -4.35 4.15
CA ASP A 57 -0.66 -3.26 4.77
C ASP A 57 0.22 -2.51 5.75
N SER A 58 1.07 -3.21 6.50
CA SER A 58 2.08 -2.58 7.34
C SER A 58 3.15 -1.85 6.53
N ILE A 59 3.56 -2.35 5.35
CA ILE A 59 4.48 -1.60 4.47
C ILE A 59 3.84 -0.30 3.97
N ILE A 60 2.56 -0.33 3.60
CA ILE A 60 1.82 0.87 3.17
C ILE A 60 1.75 1.88 4.33
N LEU A 61 1.37 1.42 5.53
CA LEU A 61 1.27 2.26 6.72
C LEU A 61 2.62 2.88 7.12
N SER A 62 3.70 2.08 7.16
CA SER A 62 5.05 2.56 7.43
C SER A 62 5.51 3.59 6.42
N SER A 63 5.23 3.37 5.13
CA SER A 63 5.55 4.32 4.08
C SER A 63 4.77 5.63 4.27
N GLY A 64 3.49 5.55 4.63
CA GLY A 64 2.67 6.72 4.95
C GLY A 64 3.26 7.53 6.11
N ARG A 65 3.59 6.87 7.23
CA ARG A 65 4.15 7.52 8.42
C ARG A 65 5.50 8.20 8.14
N ILE A 66 6.42 7.51 7.43
CA ILE A 66 7.76 8.05 7.13
C ILE A 66 7.67 9.30 6.24
N TYR A 67 6.74 9.33 5.29
CA TYR A 67 6.56 10.44 4.36
C TYR A 67 5.47 11.43 4.80
N GLN A 68 4.96 11.31 6.04
CA GLN A 68 3.87 12.12 6.58
C GLN A 68 2.64 12.20 5.63
N ALA A 69 2.38 11.10 4.92
CA ALA A 69 1.33 11.00 3.93
C ALA A 69 0.06 10.38 4.53
N THR A 70 -1.09 10.90 4.11
CA THR A 70 -2.38 10.29 4.41
C THR A 70 -2.56 9.00 3.61
N VAL A 71 -2.84 7.89 4.29
CA VAL A 71 -3.12 6.60 3.67
C VAL A 71 -4.63 6.44 3.50
N TRP A 72 -5.06 6.37 2.24
CA TRP A 72 -6.46 6.12 1.88
C TRP A 72 -6.69 4.63 1.73
N THR A 73 -7.73 4.11 2.38
CA THR A 73 -8.04 2.69 2.34
C THR A 73 -9.54 2.43 2.41
N GLN A 74 -9.96 1.32 1.80
CA GLN A 74 -11.30 0.76 1.96
C GLN A 74 -11.31 -0.47 2.86
N ASP A 75 -10.17 -0.75 3.50
CA ASP A 75 -9.99 -1.83 4.45
C ASP A 75 -10.30 -1.34 5.86
N ALA A 76 -11.29 -1.96 6.49
CA ALA A 76 -11.77 -1.55 7.80
C ALA A 76 -10.75 -1.85 8.91
N ASP A 77 -9.79 -2.75 8.66
CA ASP A 77 -8.76 -3.14 9.60
C ASP A 77 -7.84 -1.97 9.99
N PHE A 78 -7.82 -0.90 9.19
CA PHE A 78 -7.05 0.32 9.45
C PHE A 78 -7.85 1.43 10.13
N LYS A 79 -9.15 1.23 10.35
CA LYS A 79 -10.02 2.30 10.85
C LYS A 79 -9.59 2.73 12.25
N GLY A 80 -9.32 4.03 12.42
CA GLY A 80 -8.93 4.62 13.70
C GLY A 80 -7.41 4.69 13.95
N LEU A 81 -6.59 4.22 13.00
CA LEU A 81 -5.15 4.45 13.05
C LEU A 81 -4.79 5.87 12.59
N ASP A 82 -3.76 6.45 13.20
CA ASP A 82 -3.27 7.78 12.83
C ASP A 82 -2.77 7.82 11.37
N GLY A 83 -3.06 8.93 10.69
CA GLY A 83 -2.74 9.12 9.27
C GLY A 83 -3.58 8.29 8.29
N ILE A 84 -4.63 7.58 8.74
CA ILE A 84 -5.54 6.82 7.88
C ILE A 84 -6.83 7.58 7.58
N VAL A 85 -7.23 7.57 6.31
CA VAL A 85 -8.59 7.89 5.89
C VAL A 85 -9.26 6.63 5.35
N TYR A 86 -10.21 6.11 6.14
CA TYR A 86 -11.05 4.99 5.72
C TYR A 86 -12.26 5.48 4.92
N VAL A 87 -12.45 4.91 3.73
CA VAL A 87 -13.64 5.15 2.89
C VAL A 87 -14.39 3.83 2.74
N LYS A 88 -15.66 3.80 3.14
CA LYS A 88 -16.50 2.60 2.97
C LYS A 88 -16.63 2.25 1.49
N LYS A 89 -16.54 0.97 1.15
CA LYS A 89 -16.85 0.47 -0.20
C LYS A 89 -18.25 0.92 -0.62
N ARG A 90 -18.34 1.38 -1.87
CA ARG A 90 -19.61 1.66 -2.55
C ARG A 90 -20.14 0.40 -3.20
#